data_AF-A0A3C0KEP1-F1
#
_entry.id   AF-A0A3C0KEP1-F1
#
_cell.length_a   1.000
_cell.length_b   1.000
_cell.length_c   1.000
_cell.angle_alpha   90.00
_cell.angle_beta   90.00
_cell.angle_gamma   90.00
#
_symmetry.space_group_name_H-M   'P 1'
#
loop_
_entity.id
_entity.type
_entity.pdbx_description
1 polymer ?
#
loop_
_entity_poly.entity_id
_entity_poly.type
_entity_poly.pdbx_seq_one_letter_code
_entity_poly.pdbx_strand_id
1 'polypeptide(L)' 'MQFHPEFSDEALRAYLEGLGPVLAREGRDAAAIIEGLQPTPDAASVLPRFARLALTTAEEA' A
#
# COMPACT_ATOMS: atom_id res chain seq x y z
N MET A 1 -6.17 3.18 13.47
CA MET A 1 -5.25 3.31 12.31
C MET A 1 -5.77 2.36 11.25
N GLN A 2 -6.14 2.86 10.07
CA GLN A 2 -6.55 2.04 8.93
C GLN A 2 -5.36 1.95 7.98
N PHE A 3 -4.99 0.75 7.53
CA PHE A 3 -3.93 0.52 6.56
C PHE A 3 -4.47 -0.31 5.40
N HIS A 4 -3.82 -0.17 4.24
CA HIS A 4 -4.22 -0.79 2.98
C HIS A 4 -3.18 -1.86 2.58
N PRO A 5 -3.31 -3.10 3.07
CA PRO A 5 -2.38 -4.18 2.73
C PRO A 5 -2.41 -4.56 1.25
N GLU A 6 -3.38 -4.06 0.49
CA GLU A 6 -3.50 -4.22 -0.96
C GLU A 6 -2.53 -3.34 -1.78
N PHE A 7 -1.98 -2.27 -1.20
CA PHE A 7 -1.11 -1.36 -1.93
C PHE A 7 0.36 -1.77 -1.88
N SER A 8 0.98 -1.87 -3.06
CA SER A 8 2.43 -1.94 -3.20
C SER A 8 3.06 -0.55 -3.14
N ASP A 9 4.34 -0.52 -2.81
CA ASP A 9 5.19 0.67 -2.88
C ASP A 9 5.26 1.24 -4.31
N GLU A 10 5.31 0.38 -5.33
CA GLU A 10 5.24 0.77 -6.73
C GLU A 10 3.92 1.46 -7.10
N ALA A 11 2.78 0.87 -6.72
CA ALA A 11 1.47 1.46 -6.99
C ALA A 11 1.28 2.80 -6.26
N LEU A 12 1.76 2.90 -5.02
CA LEU A 12 1.68 4.12 -4.24
C LEU A 12 2.61 5.22 -4.80
N ARG A 13 3.79 4.86 -5.30
CA ARG A 13 4.68 5.79 -6.01
C ARG A 13 4.00 6.38 -7.23
N ALA A 14 3.47 5.53 -8.13
CA ALA A 14 2.77 5.99 -9.33
C ALA A 14 1.56 6.88 -8.98
N TYR A 15 0.83 6.53 -7.91
CA TYR A 15 -0.27 7.35 -7.42
C TYR A 15 0.17 8.73 -6.95
N LEU A 16 1.27 8.83 -6.19
CA LEU A 16 1.83 10.10 -5.71
C LEU A 16 2.40 10.96 -6.83
N GLU A 17 3.00 10.34 -7.85
CA GLU A 17 3.45 11.05 -9.07
C GLU A 17 2.27 11.72 -9.78
N GLY A 18 1.12 11.04 -9.86
CA GLY A 18 -0.12 11.61 -10.41
C GLY A 18 -0.73 12.72 -9.55
N LEU A 19 -0.49 12.72 -8.23
CA LEU A 19 -0.98 13.72 -7.30
C LEU A 19 -0.10 14.98 -7.17
N GLY A 20 1.06 15.03 -7.84
CA GLY A 20 2.01 16.14 -7.76
C GLY A 20 1.38 17.55 -7.79
N PRO A 21 0.50 17.86 -8.76
CA PRO A 21 -0.18 19.17 -8.82
C PRO A 21 -1.10 19.45 -7.63
N VAL A 22 -1.76 18.42 -7.09
CA VAL A 22 -2.65 18.53 -5.92
C VAL A 22 -1.81 18.77 -4.66
N LEU A 23 -0.77 17.96 -4.46
CA LEU A 23 0.16 18.10 -3.34
C LEU A 23 0.82 19.48 -3.33
N ALA A 24 1.24 19.98 -4.49
CA ALA A 24 1.81 21.33 -4.60
C ALA A 24 0.82 22.43 -4.19
N ARG A 25 -0.46 22.32 -4.58
CA ARG A 25 -1.52 23.25 -4.15
C ARG A 25 -1.77 23.22 -2.64
N GLU A 26 -1.49 22.10 -1.99
CA GLU A 26 -1.58 21.91 -0.54
C GLU A 26 -0.27 22.29 0.20
N GLY A 27 0.73 22.82 -0.52
CA GLY A 27 2.03 23.18 0.06
C GLY A 27 2.83 21.96 0.51
N ARG A 28 2.68 20.82 -0.19
CA ARG A 28 3.42 19.59 0.04
C ARG A 28 4.38 19.33 -1.12
N ASP A 29 5.56 18.83 -0.77
CA ASP A 29 6.56 18.40 -1.75
C ASP A 29 6.33 16.92 -2.08
N ALA A 30 5.79 16.66 -3.27
CA ALA A 30 5.52 15.30 -3.73
C ALA A 30 6.81 14.48 -3.87
N ALA A 31 7.93 15.09 -4.29
CA ALA A 31 9.19 14.39 -4.44
C ALA A 31 9.72 13.93 -3.07
N ALA A 32 9.70 14.81 -2.07
CA ALA A 32 10.09 14.46 -0.71
C ALA A 32 9.19 13.36 -0.10
N ILE A 33 7.88 13.38 -0.38
CA ILE A 33 6.95 12.33 0.06
C ILE A 33 7.29 10.98 -0.60
N ILE A 34 7.56 10.99 -1.91
CA ILE A 34 7.91 9.79 -2.68
C ILE A 34 9.26 9.21 -2.22
N GLU A 35 10.25 10.06 -1.90
CA GLU A 35 11.53 9.63 -1.33
C GLU A 35 11.38 8.99 0.06
N GLY A 36 10.39 9.44 0.83
CA GLY A 36 10.06 8.88 2.14
C GLY A 36 9.31 7.55 2.12
N LEU A 37 8.89 7.06 0.95
CA LEU A 37 8.18 5.78 0.84
C LEU A 37 9.07 4.63 1.34
N GLN A 38 8.46 3.76 2.15
CA GLN A 38 9.11 2.55 2.66
C GLN A 38 8.22 1.34 2.36
N PRO A 39 8.80 0.19 1.96
CA PRO A 39 8.06 -1.06 1.85
C PRO A 39 7.40 -1.43 3.19
N THR A 40 6.21 -2.03 3.13
CA THR A 40 5.47 -2.50 4.32
C THR A 40 5.28 -4.03 4.28
N PRO A 41 6.36 -4.82 4.38
CA PRO A 41 6.29 -6.27 4.18
C PRO A 41 5.33 -6.98 5.13
N ASP A 42 5.24 -6.51 6.38
CA ASP A 42 4.32 -7.09 7.37
C ASP A 42 2.85 -6.87 6.98
N ALA A 43 2.49 -5.64 6.55
CA ALA A 43 1.14 -5.32 6.09
C ALA A 43 0.81 -6.09 4.81
N ALA A 44 1.71 -6.09 3.82
CA ALA A 44 1.54 -6.82 2.57
C ALA A 44 1.38 -8.34 2.79
N SER A 45 1.92 -8.89 3.90
CA SER A 45 1.77 -10.31 4.22
C SER A 45 0.36 -10.72 4.66
N VAL A 46 -0.49 -9.77 5.06
CA VAL A 46 -1.82 -10.06 5.62
C VAL A 46 -2.72 -10.75 4.61
N LEU A 47 -2.83 -10.23 3.37
CA LEU A 47 -3.72 -10.78 2.36
C LEU A 47 -3.32 -12.20 1.91
N PRO A 48 -2.04 -12.51 1.59
CA PRO A 48 -1.63 -13.87 1.28
C PRO A 48 -1.85 -14.85 2.43
N ARG A 49 -1.60 -14.45 3.69
CA ARG A 49 -1.82 -15.31 4.86
C ARG A 49 -3.30 -15.58 5.08
N PHE A 50 -4.13 -14.54 4.94
CA PHE A 50 -5.58 -14.68 4.99
C PHE A 50 -6.09 -15.64 3.92
N ALA A 51 -5.65 -15.48 2.66
CA ALA A 51 -6.05 -16.36 1.56
C ALA A 51 -5.70 -17.82 1.83
N ARG A 52 -4.50 -18.09 2.35
CA ARG A 52 -4.09 -19.45 2.76
C ARG A 52 -5.01 -20.04 3.81
N LEU A 53 -5.30 -19.29 4.88
CA LEU A 53 -6.19 -19.75 5.96
C LEU A 53 -7.61 -20.02 5.45
N ALA A 54 -8.14 -19.13 4.60
CA ALA A 54 -9.47 -19.28 4.03
C ALA A 54 -9.58 -20.54 3.14
N LEU A 55 -8.55 -20.81 2.34
CA LEU A 55 -8.50 -22.01 1.50
C LEU A 55 -8.40 -23.30 2.33
N THR A 56 -7.51 -23.34 3.33
CA THR A 56 -7.41 -24.52 4.23
C THR A 56 -8.72 -24.78 4.97
N THR A 57 -9.37 -23.72 5.47
CA THR A 57 -10.66 -23.86 6.15
C THR A 57 -11.75 -24.40 5.21
N ALA A 58 -11.71 -24.01 3.94
CA ALA A 58 -12.66 -24.49 2.93
C ALA A 58 -12.41 -25.95 2.51
N GLU A 59 -11.17 -26.43 2.59
CA GLU A 59 -10.83 -27.84 2.32
C GLU A 59 -11.24 -28.78 3.47
N GLU A 60 -11.34 -28.25 4.70
CA GLU A 60 -11.72 -29.00 5.90
C GLU A 60 -13.24 -29.04 6.16
N ALA A 61 -14.03 -28.24 5.43
CA ALA A 61 -15.49 -28.10 5.58
C ALA A 61 -16.29 -28.99 4.62
#